data_AF-A0A7W9F3L6-F1
#
_entry.id   AF-A0A7W9F3L6-F1
#
_cell.length_a   1.000
_cell.length_b   1.000
_cell.length_c   1.000
_cell.angle_alpha   90.00
_cell.angle_beta   90.00
_cell.angle_gamma   90.00
#
_symmetry.space_group_name_H-M   'P 1'
#
loop_
_entity.id
_entity.type
_entity.pdbx_description
1 polymer ?
#
loop_
_entity_poly.entity_id
_entity_poly.type
_entity_poly.pdbx_seq_one_letter_code
_entity_poly.pdbx_strand_id
1 'polypeptide(L)'
;MGKMTHFGLDIDEVMLADLESLARSTDRSPEALVQDAIGKMLEQEAAMRSFIQAGIDSAENEPLVSQSEVEEWFAERVRSRAAA
;
A
#
# COMPACT_ATOMS: atom_id res chain seq x y z
N MET A 1 18.53 -12.99 12.07
CA MET A 1 18.84 -11.55 12.00
C MET A 1 19.38 -11.26 10.62
N GLY A 2 18.70 -10.39 9.86
CA GLY A 2 19.19 -9.95 8.54
C GLY A 2 20.47 -9.12 8.68
N LYS A 3 21.34 -9.18 7.67
CA LYS A 3 22.58 -8.39 7.64
C LYS A 3 22.22 -6.90 7.53
N MET A 4 22.66 -6.07 8.49
CA MET A 4 22.51 -4.62 8.39
C MET A 4 23.34 -4.12 7.20
N THR A 5 22.70 -3.35 6.33
CA THR A 5 23.30 -2.79 5.12
C THR A 5 23.07 -1.29 5.15
N HIS A 6 24.12 -0.52 4.86
CA HIS A 6 24.04 0.94 4.78
C HIS A 6 23.99 1.36 3.31
N PHE A 7 23.12 2.31 3.00
CA PHE A 7 23.11 3.03 1.73
C PHE A 7 22.97 4.53 2.03
N GLY A 8 23.56 5.37 1.18
CA GLY A 8 23.43 6.84 1.27
C GLY A 8 22.26 7.34 0.43
N LEU A 9 21.66 8.44 0.85
CA LEU A 9 20.60 9.13 0.13
C LEU A 9 20.94 10.63 0.11
N ASP A 10 20.90 11.22 -1.07
CA ASP A 10 20.96 12.67 -1.21
C ASP A 10 19.54 13.23 -1.06
N ILE A 11 19.37 14.16 -0.12
CA ILE A 11 18.13 14.90 0.10
C ILE A 11 18.41 16.39 0.03
N ASP A 12 17.42 17.17 -0.41
CA ASP A 12 17.54 18.62 -0.44
C ASP A 12 17.36 19.24 0.97
N GLU A 13 17.71 20.51 1.08
CA GLU A 13 17.67 21.26 2.34
C GLU A 13 16.24 21.38 2.91
N VAL A 14 15.23 21.46 2.05
CA VAL A 14 13.83 21.57 2.47
C VAL A 14 13.37 20.26 3.11
N MET A 15 13.65 19.14 2.45
CA MET A 15 13.33 17.81 2.95
C MET A 15 14.06 17.51 4.27
N LEU A 16 15.34 17.91 4.39
CA LEU A 16 16.07 17.77 5.65
C LEU A 16 15.41 18.57 6.78
N ALA A 17 15.04 19.83 6.53
CA ALA A 17 14.39 20.67 7.53
C ALA A 17 13.04 20.09 8.00
N ASP A 18 12.23 19.57 7.07
CA ASP A 18 10.96 18.92 7.37
C ASP A 18 11.16 17.63 8.18
N LEU A 19 12.16 16.81 7.81
CA LEU A 19 12.49 15.58 8.50
C LEU A 19 12.96 15.84 9.94
N GLU A 20 13.83 16.84 10.14
CA GLU A 20 14.29 17.25 11.47
C GLU A 20 13.14 17.82 12.33
N SER A 21 12.23 18.58 11.72
CA SER A 21 11.04 19.10 12.40
C SER A 21 10.13 17.97 12.88
N LEU A 22 9.89 16.97 12.02
CA LEU A 22 9.11 15.79 12.36
C LEU A 22 9.81 14.94 13.43
N ALA A 23 11.12 14.77 13.33
CA ALA A 23 11.94 14.07 14.32
C ALA A 23 11.78 14.69 15.72
N ARG A 24 11.90 16.01 15.83
CA ARG A 24 11.72 16.74 17.10
C ARG A 24 10.31 16.60 17.67
N SER A 25 9.28 16.70 16.83
CA SER A 25 7.89 16.61 17.30
C SER A 25 7.45 15.20 17.69
N THR A 26 8.13 14.17 17.19
CA THR A 26 7.80 12.76 17.44
C THR A 26 8.76 12.05 18.40
N ASP A 27 9.79 12.74 18.89
CA ASP A 27 10.88 12.18 19.73
C ASP A 27 11.55 10.95 19.07
N ARG A 28 11.83 11.06 17.77
CA ARG A 28 12.45 10.01 16.95
C ARG A 28 13.67 10.57 16.23
N SER A 29 14.61 9.70 15.85
CA SER A 29 15.72 10.12 14.99
C SER A 29 15.26 10.28 13.52
N PRO A 30 15.87 11.20 12.75
CA PRO A 30 15.64 11.33 11.31
C PRO A 30 15.78 10.00 10.56
N GLU A 31 16.81 9.20 10.88
CA GLU A 31 17.07 7.90 10.26
C GLU A 31 15.95 6.91 10.55
N ALA A 32 15.45 6.88 11.79
CA ALA A 32 14.35 6.01 12.18
C ALA A 32 13.04 6.37 11.46
N LEU A 33 12.83 7.66 11.15
CA LEU A 33 11.69 8.11 10.35
C LEU A 33 11.83 7.72 8.89
N VAL A 34 13.01 7.91 8.30
CA VAL A 34 13.30 7.51 6.92
C VAL A 34 13.16 6.00 6.75
N GLN A 35 13.69 5.21 7.68
CA GLN A 35 13.59 3.75 7.64
C GLN A 35 12.13 3.29 7.72
N ASP A 36 11.32 3.89 8.58
CA ASP A 36 9.90 3.59 8.73
C ASP A 36 9.09 3.99 7.48
N ALA A 37 9.38 5.17 6.91
CA ALA A 37 8.75 5.64 5.67
C ALA A 37 9.07 4.71 4.49
N ILE A 38 10.33 4.33 4.30
CA ILE A 38 10.75 3.40 3.24
C ILE A 38 10.12 2.03 3.47
N GLY A 39 10.12 1.52 4.71
CA GLY A 39 9.50 0.24 5.06
C GLY A 39 8.02 0.19 4.68
N LYS A 40 7.26 1.20 5.10
CA LYS A 40 5.82 1.32 4.78
C LYS A 40 5.58 1.42 3.28
N MET A 41 6.38 2.21 2.56
CA MET A 41 6.28 2.32 1.10
C MET A 41 6.51 0.97 0.43
N LEU A 42 7.56 0.24 0.81
CA LEU A 42 7.88 -1.07 0.25
C LEU A 42 6.77 -2.10 0.54
N GLU A 43 6.23 -2.12 1.75
CA GLU A 43 5.11 -2.98 2.12
C GLU A 43 3.86 -2.68 1.28
N GLN A 44 3.51 -1.40 1.12
CA GLN A 44 2.37 -0.98 0.31
C GLN A 44 2.54 -1.33 -1.17
N GLU A 45 3.71 -1.06 -1.73
CA GLU A 45 4.04 -1.39 -3.13
C GLU A 45 4.02 -2.90 -3.38
N ALA A 46 4.57 -3.69 -2.46
CA ALA A 46 4.53 -5.15 -2.54
C ALA A 46 3.09 -5.69 -2.46
N ALA A 47 2.30 -5.17 -1.53
CA ALA A 47 0.89 -5.56 -1.38
C ALA A 47 0.08 -5.19 -2.63
N MET A 48 0.26 -3.99 -3.17
CA MET A 48 -0.41 -3.53 -4.39
C MET A 48 -0.05 -4.42 -5.58
N ARG A 49 1.25 -4.70 -5.79
CA ARG A 49 1.71 -5.58 -6.85
C ARG A 49 1.12 -6.99 -6.72
N SER A 50 1.09 -7.53 -5.51
CA SER A 50 0.50 -8.84 -5.25
C SER A 50 -1.01 -8.86 -5.54
N PHE A 51 -1.73 -7.80 -5.17
CA PHE A 51 -3.16 -7.67 -5.44
C PHE A 51 -3.44 -7.61 -6.95
N ILE A 52 -2.69 -6.78 -7.69
CA ILE A 52 -2.81 -6.66 -9.14
C ILE A 52 -2.52 -8.00 -9.81
N GLN A 53 -1.42 -8.66 -9.43
CA GLN A 53 -1.04 -9.93 -10.03
C GLN A 53 -2.09 -11.01 -9.76
N ALA A 54 -2.65 -11.10 -8.55
CA ALA A 54 -3.73 -12.03 -8.26
C ALA A 54 -4.97 -11.79 -9.15
N GLY A 55 -5.29 -10.52 -9.45
CA GLY A 55 -6.36 -10.18 -10.38
C GLY A 55 -6.07 -10.59 -11.83
N ILE A 56 -4.82 -10.41 -12.29
CA ILE A 56 -4.37 -10.88 -13.61
C ILE A 56 -4.46 -12.40 -13.67
N ASP A 57 -3.92 -13.10 -12.67
CA ASP A 57 -3.91 -14.56 -12.61
C ASP A 57 -5.35 -15.13 -12.63
N SER A 58 -6.27 -14.50 -11.89
CA SER A 58 -7.70 -14.88 -11.91
C SER A 58 -8.31 -14.63 -13.29
N ALA A 59 -8.06 -13.48 -13.93
CA ALA A 59 -8.59 -13.18 -15.26
C ALA A 59 -8.06 -14.11 -16.36
N GLU A 60 -6.83 -14.62 -16.21
CA GLU A 60 -6.21 -15.55 -17.16
C GLU A 60 -6.66 -17.01 -16.95
N ASN A 61 -6.96 -17.40 -15.71
CA ASN A 61 -7.17 -18.82 -15.35
C ASN A 61 -8.63 -19.15 -14.95
N GLU A 62 -9.48 -18.16 -14.71
CA GLU A 62 -10.87 -18.33 -14.29
C GLU A 62 -11.85 -17.75 -15.32
N PRO A 63 -13.10 -18.26 -15.39
CA PRO A 63 -14.12 -17.68 -16.25
C PRO A 63 -14.41 -16.23 -15.89
N LEU A 64 -14.28 -15.32 -16.86
CA LEU A 64 -14.66 -13.93 -16.69
C LEU A 64 -16.18 -13.80 -16.52
N VAL A 65 -16.59 -12.95 -15.58
CA VAL A 65 -17.99 -12.55 -15.41
C VAL A 65 -18.34 -11.39 -16.32
N SER A 66 -19.52 -11.47 -16.93
CA SER A 66 -20.08 -10.37 -17.72
C SER A 66 -20.53 -9.22 -16.82
N GLN A 67 -20.63 -8.02 -17.40
CA GLN A 67 -21.15 -6.85 -16.69
C GLN A 67 -22.56 -7.09 -16.11
N SER A 68 -23.45 -7.75 -16.86
CA SER A 68 -24.81 -8.03 -16.41
C SER A 68 -24.84 -8.94 -15.18
N GLU A 69 -23.95 -9.94 -15.11
CA GLU A 69 -23.86 -10.83 -13.94
C GLU A 69 -23.39 -10.07 -12.70
N VAL A 70 -22.43 -9.15 -12.87
CA VAL A 70 -21.95 -8.29 -11.77
C VAL A 70 -23.05 -7.33 -11.30
N GLU A 71 -23.80 -6.73 -12.22
CA GLU A 71 -24.92 -5.84 -11.90
C GLU A 71 -26.04 -6.56 -11.15
N GLU A 72 -26.40 -7.78 -11.58
CA GLU A 72 -27.40 -8.60 -10.90
C GLU A 72 -26.95 -9.00 -9.49
N TRP A 73 -25.70 -9.45 -9.35
CA TRP A 73 -25.11 -9.75 -8.03
C TRP A 73 -25.13 -8.53 -7.10
N PHE A 74 -24.77 -7.35 -7.61
CA PHE A 74 -24.75 -6.13 -6.81
C PHE A 74 -26.16 -5.70 -6.40
N ALA A 75 -27.12 -5.75 -7.33
CA ALA A 75 -28.52 -5.44 -7.06
C ALA A 75 -29.10 -6.35 -5.97
N GLU A 76 -28.81 -7.65 -6.03
CA GLU A 76 -29.23 -8.60 -4.99
C GLU A 76 -28.63 -8.26 -3.63
N ARG A 77 -27.31 -7.99 -3.58
CA ARG A 77 -26.63 -7.63 -2.34
C ARG A 77 -27.21 -6.38 -1.66
N VAL A 78 -27.59 -5.38 -2.46
CA VAL A 78 -28.26 -4.17 -1.96
C VAL A 78 -29.64 -4.49 -1.40
N ARG A 79 -30.45 -5.30 -2.10
CA ARG A 79 -31.77 -5.74 -1.61
C ARG A 79 -31.67 -6.49 -0.29
N SER A 80 -30.75 -7.45 -0.17
CA SER A 80 -30.59 -8.24 1.05
C SER A 80 -30.19 -7.39 2.25
N ARG A 81 -29.36 -6.34 2.04
CA ARG A 81 -28.98 -5.41 3.11
C ARG A 81 -30.11 -4.48 3.54
N ALA A 82 -31.00 -4.09 2.62
CA ALA A 82 -32.16 -3.26 2.94
C ALA A 82 -33.27 -4.04 3.66
N ALA A 83 -33.26 -5.37 3.56
CA ALA A 83 -34.21 -6.27 4.20
C ALA A 83 -33.78 -6.78 5.58
N ALA A 84 -32.56 -6.43 6.04
CA ALA A 84 -31.97 -6.80 7.33
C ALA A 84 -31.98 -5.62 8.31
#